data_AF-A0A744QEX5-F1
#
_entry.id   AF-A0A744QEX5-F1
#
_cell.length_a   1.000
_cell.length_b   1.000
_cell.length_c   1.000
_cell.angle_alpha   90.00
_cell.angle_beta   90.00
_cell.angle_gamma   90.00
#
_symmetry.space_group_name_H-M   'P 1'
#
loop_
_entity.id
_entity.type
_entity.pdbx_description
1 polymer ?
#
loop_
_entity_poly.entity_id
_entity_poly.type
_entity_poly.pdbx_seq_one_letter_code
_entity_poly.pdbx_strand_id
1 'polypeptide(L)'
;MNKKNSSMVNLPAPREPINQKIDTNNALVLNHNAIYEQRLAEITQSNTCDKAIVTVNPYGTAPLSLYLGVWMDEAAALEINVVDSEATTEAVRYQYDVHPGANLIPVCGMVSAVNNQITLRLASQIVGQYTVMTDALPPTDSANVSLGFPIISVSCPAQQASLMEEGLYFSTYFDRYNLAFDHNGIVRWYVSQEIPSYNFVRMDNGHFLATSQGINHCLNMYEFDIMGRVYTVYLLDNEFHHSILPIENNLAIAPSEYSNGRPDGYSTGKDGVSIINLSTGLEVAYYDMLYVMDYSRSPRPSGSAPGQDVSMDDWLHINQSYINEPNNLLICSGRHQSAI
;
A
#
# COMPACT_ATOMS: atom_id res chain seq x y z
N MET A 1 18.30 45.52 8.46
CA MET A 1 18.10 44.70 7.24
C MET A 1 19.36 43.89 6.98
N ASN A 2 19.47 42.71 7.58
CA ASN A 2 20.55 41.76 7.25
C ASN A 2 20.03 40.84 6.14
N LYS A 3 20.51 41.06 4.92
CA LYS A 3 20.33 40.11 3.81
C LYS A 3 21.06 38.83 4.22
N LYS A 4 20.32 37.79 4.61
CA LYS A 4 20.84 36.42 4.57
C LYS A 4 21.18 36.15 3.11
N ASN A 5 22.46 35.98 2.81
CA ASN A 5 22.87 35.32 1.58
C ASN A 5 22.26 33.91 1.63
N SER A 6 21.24 33.66 0.80
CA SER A 6 20.88 32.29 0.46
C SER A 6 22.04 31.76 -0.38
N SER A 7 23.05 31.18 0.27
CA SER A 7 23.85 30.18 -0.42
C SER A 7 22.85 29.07 -0.76
N MET A 8 22.33 29.10 -1.99
CA MET A 8 21.65 27.93 -2.54
C MET A 8 22.67 26.81 -2.44
N VAL A 9 22.45 25.89 -1.50
CA VAL A 9 23.14 24.61 -1.52
C VAL A 9 22.79 24.05 -2.89
N ASN A 10 23.77 24.00 -3.80
CA ASN A 10 23.59 23.32 -5.07
C ASN A 10 23.37 21.86 -4.71
N LEU A 11 22.10 21.45 -4.68
CA LEU A 11 21.75 20.06 -4.53
C LEU A 11 22.39 19.32 -5.72
N PRO A 12 23.00 18.15 -5.50
CA PRO A 12 23.46 17.33 -6.62
C PRO A 12 22.27 17.11 -7.56
N ALA A 13 22.52 17.24 -8.86
CA ALA A 13 21.52 16.85 -9.84
C ALA A 13 21.12 15.39 -9.58
N PRO A 14 19.84 15.01 -9.79
CA PRO A 14 19.43 13.62 -9.70
C PRO A 14 20.36 12.79 -10.58
N ARG A 15 20.80 11.64 -10.09
CA ARG A 15 21.63 10.74 -10.90
C ARG A 15 20.82 10.30 -12.12
N GLU A 16 21.49 10.13 -13.25
CA GLU A 16 20.85 9.52 -14.42
C GLU A 16 20.32 8.12 -14.05
N PRO A 17 19.08 7.79 -14.43
CA PRO A 17 18.51 6.47 -14.13
C PRO A 17 19.29 5.38 -14.86
N ILE A 18 19.61 4.29 -14.16
CA ILE A 18 20.32 3.14 -14.71
C ILE A 18 19.29 2.12 -15.22
N ASN A 19 18.45 1.64 -14.33
CA ASN A 19 17.36 0.70 -14.58
C ASN A 19 15.99 1.25 -14.20
N GLN A 20 15.96 2.35 -13.43
CA GLN A 20 14.75 2.87 -12.83
C GLN A 20 13.73 3.35 -13.87
N LYS A 21 12.51 2.80 -13.80
CA LYS A 21 11.38 3.06 -14.72
C LYS A 21 10.12 2.30 -14.27
N ILE A 22 9.00 2.58 -14.92
CA ILE A 22 7.84 1.68 -14.89
C ILE A 22 8.10 0.42 -15.73
N ASP A 23 7.85 -0.76 -15.16
CA ASP A 23 7.88 -2.04 -15.87
C ASP A 23 6.58 -2.25 -16.68
N THR A 24 6.56 -1.76 -17.92
CA THR A 24 5.41 -1.89 -18.82
C THR A 24 5.16 -3.31 -19.32
N ASN A 25 6.09 -4.24 -19.08
CA ASN A 25 5.98 -5.64 -19.50
C ASN A 25 5.77 -6.60 -18.32
N ASN A 26 5.45 -6.06 -17.13
CA ASN A 26 5.26 -6.87 -15.94
C ASN A 26 4.10 -7.86 -16.14
N ALA A 27 4.38 -9.16 -16.04
CA ALA A 27 3.39 -10.20 -16.33
C ALA A 27 2.16 -10.14 -15.42
N LEU A 28 2.33 -9.77 -14.14
CA LEU A 28 1.23 -9.68 -13.19
C LEU A 28 0.30 -8.50 -13.54
N VAL A 29 0.87 -7.34 -13.87
CA VAL A 29 0.12 -6.16 -14.33
C VAL A 29 -0.65 -6.48 -15.62
N LEU A 30 0.01 -7.09 -16.60
CA LEU A 30 -0.62 -7.45 -17.87
C LEU A 30 -1.78 -8.44 -17.67
N ASN A 31 -1.60 -9.44 -16.81
CA ASN A 31 -2.63 -10.41 -16.47
C ASN A 31 -3.83 -9.75 -15.78
N HIS A 32 -3.59 -8.92 -14.76
CA HIS A 32 -4.65 -8.22 -14.05
C HIS A 32 -5.42 -7.25 -14.95
N ASN A 33 -4.73 -6.54 -15.84
CA ASN A 33 -5.39 -5.70 -16.83
C ASN A 33 -6.28 -6.53 -17.78
N ALA A 34 -5.79 -7.67 -18.27
CA ALA A 34 -6.60 -8.55 -19.11
C ALA A 34 -7.85 -9.08 -18.38
N ILE A 35 -7.72 -9.46 -17.11
CA ILE A 35 -8.86 -9.89 -16.28
C ILE A 35 -9.85 -8.74 -16.11
N TYR A 36 -9.40 -7.53 -15.77
CA TYR A 36 -10.26 -6.36 -15.60
C TYR A 36 -11.05 -6.05 -16.88
N GLU A 37 -10.36 -5.94 -18.03
CA GLU A 37 -11.00 -5.66 -19.32
C GLU A 37 -11.99 -6.75 -19.71
N GLN A 38 -11.66 -8.02 -19.47
CA GLN A 38 -12.58 -9.13 -19.72
C GLN A 38 -13.85 -8.99 -18.87
N ARG A 39 -13.72 -8.75 -17.56
CA ARG A 39 -14.89 -8.60 -16.67
C ARG A 39 -15.72 -7.39 -17.02
N LEU A 40 -15.09 -6.29 -17.43
CA LEU A 40 -15.79 -5.08 -17.84
C LEU A 40 -16.58 -5.32 -19.14
N ALA A 41 -16.01 -6.04 -20.10
CA ALA A 41 -16.64 -6.35 -21.39
C ALA A 41 -17.82 -7.33 -21.29
N GLU A 42 -17.92 -8.12 -20.22
CA GLU A 42 -19.05 -9.03 -19.98
C GLU A 42 -20.33 -8.28 -19.56
N ILE A 43 -20.20 -7.02 -19.11
CA ILE A 43 -21.31 -6.23 -18.59
C ILE A 43 -22.13 -5.65 -19.75
N THR A 44 -23.43 -5.86 -19.68
CA THR A 44 -24.42 -5.36 -20.63
C THR A 44 -25.51 -4.57 -19.92
N GLN A 45 -26.35 -3.85 -20.67
CA GLN A 45 -27.54 -3.16 -20.16
C GLN A 45 -28.50 -4.03 -19.32
N SER A 46 -28.43 -5.36 -19.45
CA SER A 46 -29.25 -6.27 -18.66
C SER A 46 -28.75 -6.49 -17.23
N ASN A 47 -27.52 -6.09 -16.93
CA ASN A 47 -26.85 -6.26 -15.64
C ASN A 47 -27.13 -5.06 -14.73
N THR A 48 -28.39 -4.87 -14.32
CA THR A 48 -28.80 -3.83 -13.37
C THR A 48 -28.24 -4.09 -11.97
N CYS A 49 -28.37 -3.13 -11.04
CA CYS A 49 -27.88 -3.26 -9.66
C CYS A 49 -28.43 -4.46 -8.87
N ASP A 50 -29.59 -5.01 -9.26
CA ASP A 50 -30.20 -6.23 -8.70
C ASP A 50 -29.86 -7.50 -9.50
N LYS A 51 -29.14 -7.36 -10.63
CA LYS A 51 -28.74 -8.44 -11.56
C LYS A 51 -27.26 -8.33 -11.98
N ALA A 52 -26.43 -7.82 -11.08
CA ALA A 52 -24.99 -7.72 -11.25
C ALA A 52 -24.33 -9.08 -11.53
N ILE A 53 -23.25 -9.04 -12.29
CA ILE A 53 -22.32 -10.16 -12.42
C ILE A 53 -21.42 -10.15 -11.18
N VAL A 54 -21.51 -11.18 -10.33
CA VAL A 54 -20.69 -11.30 -9.12
C VAL A 54 -19.41 -12.06 -9.45
N THR A 55 -18.26 -11.41 -9.30
CA THR A 55 -16.93 -12.05 -9.52
C THR A 55 -16.10 -11.99 -8.25
N VAL A 56 -16.03 -13.11 -7.52
CA VAL A 56 -15.24 -13.23 -6.28
C VAL A 56 -13.77 -13.46 -6.59
N ASN A 57 -12.88 -12.79 -5.84
CA ASN A 57 -11.43 -12.91 -5.96
C ASN A 57 -10.92 -12.92 -7.41
N PRO A 58 -11.25 -11.88 -8.21
CA PRO A 58 -11.06 -11.88 -9.66
C PRO A 58 -9.61 -12.15 -10.08
N TYR A 59 -8.65 -11.71 -9.27
CA TYR A 59 -7.22 -11.80 -9.56
C TYR A 59 -6.51 -12.95 -8.82
N GLY A 60 -7.21 -13.66 -7.93
CA GLY A 60 -6.59 -14.66 -7.06
C GLY A 60 -5.83 -14.08 -5.86
N THR A 61 -5.62 -12.76 -5.82
CA THR A 61 -4.74 -12.09 -4.85
C THR A 61 -5.46 -11.55 -3.63
N ALA A 62 -6.77 -11.23 -3.67
CA ALA A 62 -7.54 -10.68 -2.55
C ALA A 62 -8.84 -11.48 -2.29
N PRO A 63 -8.76 -12.62 -1.56
CA PRO A 63 -9.87 -13.58 -1.47
C PRO A 63 -11.13 -13.09 -0.76
N LEU A 64 -11.05 -12.01 0.03
CA LEU A 64 -12.18 -11.40 0.74
C LEU A 64 -12.74 -10.17 0.00
N SER A 65 -12.47 -10.07 -1.29
CA SER A 65 -12.95 -9.02 -2.19
C SER A 65 -13.67 -9.62 -3.41
N LEU A 66 -14.62 -8.87 -3.98
CA LEU A 66 -15.31 -9.22 -5.22
C LEU A 66 -15.65 -7.99 -6.06
N TYR A 67 -15.92 -8.18 -7.35
CA TYR A 67 -16.58 -7.17 -8.16
C TYR A 67 -18.07 -7.46 -8.31
N LEU A 68 -18.88 -6.40 -8.27
CA LEU A 68 -20.22 -6.39 -8.85
C LEU A 68 -20.16 -5.66 -10.19
N GLY A 69 -20.28 -6.42 -11.28
CA GLY A 69 -20.37 -5.87 -12.62
C GLY A 69 -21.79 -5.40 -12.93
N VAL A 70 -21.98 -4.08 -13.04
CA VAL A 70 -23.28 -3.45 -13.27
C VAL A 70 -23.25 -2.48 -14.45
N TRP A 71 -24.37 -2.35 -15.13
CA TRP A 71 -24.63 -1.28 -16.08
C TRP A 71 -25.47 -0.19 -15.41
N MET A 72 -25.04 1.06 -15.59
CA MET A 72 -25.74 2.25 -15.08
C MET A 72 -26.15 3.14 -16.24
N ASP A 73 -27.38 3.66 -16.21
CA ASP A 73 -27.85 4.61 -17.23
C ASP A 73 -27.38 6.04 -16.95
N GLU A 74 -27.14 6.37 -15.69
CA GLU A 74 -26.72 7.69 -15.21
C GLU A 74 -25.58 7.55 -14.19
N ALA A 75 -24.79 8.62 -14.03
CA ALA A 75 -23.79 8.69 -12.97
C ALA A 75 -24.47 8.77 -11.59
N ALA A 76 -23.93 8.07 -10.60
CA ALA A 76 -24.47 8.05 -9.25
C ALA A 76 -23.41 7.70 -8.21
N ALA A 77 -23.65 8.06 -6.95
CA ALA A 77 -22.88 7.56 -5.82
C ALA A 77 -23.67 6.42 -5.16
N LEU A 78 -23.13 5.21 -5.19
CA LEU A 78 -23.72 4.04 -4.54
C LEU A 78 -23.17 3.90 -3.12
N GLU A 79 -24.06 3.71 -2.15
CA GLU A 79 -23.67 3.29 -0.80
C GLU A 79 -23.56 1.76 -0.78
N ILE A 80 -22.40 1.26 -0.38
CA ILE A 80 -22.10 -0.16 -0.29
C ILE A 80 -21.99 -0.53 1.19
N ASN A 81 -22.70 -1.58 1.60
CA ASN A 81 -22.67 -2.10 2.96
C ASN A 81 -22.39 -3.60 2.93
N VAL A 82 -21.32 -4.04 3.60
CA VAL A 82 -20.89 -5.43 3.69
C VAL A 82 -20.91 -5.88 5.14
N VAL A 83 -21.71 -6.91 5.44
CA VAL A 83 -21.84 -7.51 6.78
C VAL A 83 -22.05 -9.01 6.64
N ASP A 84 -21.69 -9.81 7.64
CA ASP A 84 -22.14 -11.21 7.66
C ASP A 84 -23.68 -11.28 7.77
N SER A 85 -24.28 -12.33 7.21
CA SER A 85 -25.74 -12.44 7.10
C SER A 85 -26.45 -12.60 8.45
N GLU A 86 -25.73 -13.04 9.48
CA GLU A 86 -26.22 -13.12 10.86
C GLU A 86 -26.03 -11.79 11.62
N ALA A 87 -25.45 -10.77 10.97
CA ALA A 87 -25.13 -9.46 11.54
C ALA A 87 -24.36 -9.55 12.87
N THR A 88 -23.42 -10.49 12.94
CA THR A 88 -22.56 -10.72 14.11
C THR A 88 -21.28 -9.88 14.09
N THR A 89 -20.96 -9.29 12.94
CA THR A 89 -19.83 -8.39 12.72
C THR A 89 -20.30 -6.99 12.39
N GLU A 90 -19.40 -6.02 12.56
CA GLU A 90 -19.66 -4.65 12.17
C GLU A 90 -19.74 -4.54 10.64
N ALA A 91 -20.64 -3.70 10.15
CA ALA A 91 -20.75 -3.49 8.72
C ALA A 91 -19.60 -2.60 8.22
N VAL A 92 -18.98 -2.99 7.12
CA VAL A 92 -18.06 -2.12 6.38
C VAL A 92 -18.89 -1.32 5.38
N ARG A 93 -18.81 0.01 5.48
CA ARG A 93 -19.59 0.96 4.68
C ARG A 93 -18.68 1.90 3.93
N TYR A 94 -19.00 2.16 2.67
CA TYR A 94 -18.31 3.14 1.84
C TYR A 94 -19.19 3.55 0.67
N GLN A 95 -18.82 4.66 0.02
CA GLN A 95 -19.44 5.12 -1.21
C GLN A 95 -18.53 4.81 -2.40
N TYR A 96 -19.16 4.53 -3.54
CA TYR A 96 -18.47 4.34 -4.81
C TYR A 96 -19.22 5.07 -5.92
N ASP A 97 -18.50 5.94 -6.63
CA ASP A 97 -19.05 6.68 -7.76
C ASP A 97 -19.05 5.78 -9.01
N VAL A 98 -20.24 5.60 -9.58
CA VAL A 98 -20.45 4.89 -10.84
C VAL A 98 -20.74 5.89 -11.96
N HIS A 99 -20.37 5.51 -13.18
CA HIS A 99 -20.58 6.31 -14.39
C HIS A 99 -21.57 5.62 -15.35
N PRO A 100 -22.15 6.34 -16.33
CA PRO A 100 -22.97 5.71 -17.36
C PRO A 100 -22.20 4.61 -18.10
N GLY A 101 -22.84 3.48 -18.37
CA GLY A 101 -22.24 2.31 -18.98
C GLY A 101 -21.85 1.22 -17.98
N ALA A 102 -20.87 0.41 -18.36
CA ALA A 102 -20.36 -0.71 -17.56
C ALA A 102 -19.47 -0.23 -16.41
N ASN A 103 -19.71 -0.74 -15.20
CA ASN A 103 -18.94 -0.46 -13.99
C ASN A 103 -18.58 -1.77 -13.29
N LEU A 104 -17.32 -1.91 -12.87
CA LEU A 104 -16.89 -2.95 -11.94
C LEU A 104 -16.79 -2.34 -10.54
N ILE A 105 -17.86 -2.47 -9.76
CA ILE A 105 -17.91 -1.92 -8.40
C ILE A 105 -17.05 -2.81 -7.49
N PRO A 106 -15.95 -2.30 -6.90
CA PRO A 106 -15.14 -3.06 -5.95
C PRO A 106 -15.90 -3.23 -4.64
N VAL A 107 -16.00 -4.48 -4.18
CA VAL A 107 -16.57 -4.82 -2.88
C VAL A 107 -15.50 -5.52 -2.04
N CYS A 108 -15.16 -4.92 -0.91
CA CYS A 108 -14.24 -5.46 0.09
C CYS A 108 -14.91 -5.50 1.47
N GLY A 109 -14.23 -6.12 2.45
CA GLY A 109 -14.69 -6.16 3.84
C GLY A 109 -15.50 -7.40 4.21
N MET A 110 -15.45 -8.46 3.38
CA MET A 110 -16.13 -9.73 3.68
C MET A 110 -15.43 -10.49 4.81
N VAL A 111 -16.20 -11.32 5.50
CA VAL A 111 -15.74 -12.25 6.53
C VAL A 111 -15.57 -13.63 5.91
N SER A 112 -14.47 -14.31 6.23
CA SER A 112 -14.14 -15.63 5.69
C SER A 112 -15.12 -16.73 6.12
N ALA A 113 -15.39 -17.71 5.24
CA ALA A 113 -16.16 -18.93 5.55
C ALA A 113 -17.58 -18.69 6.11
N VAL A 114 -18.18 -17.52 5.86
CA VAL A 114 -19.57 -17.21 6.22
C VAL A 114 -20.30 -16.58 5.04
N ASN A 115 -21.63 -16.59 5.10
CA ASN A 115 -22.46 -15.87 4.15
C ASN A 115 -22.37 -14.38 4.44
N ASN A 116 -21.79 -13.60 3.53
CA ASN A 116 -21.75 -12.15 3.58
C ASN A 116 -22.96 -11.57 2.82
N GLN A 117 -23.66 -10.63 3.43
CA GLN A 117 -24.68 -9.83 2.80
C GLN A 117 -24.09 -8.50 2.33
N ILE A 118 -24.13 -8.28 1.02
CA ILE A 118 -23.68 -7.06 0.36
C ILE A 118 -24.93 -6.32 -0.12
N THR A 119 -25.10 -5.09 0.33
CA THR A 119 -26.25 -4.25 -0.05
C THR A 119 -25.76 -3.01 -0.79
N LEU A 120 -26.34 -2.75 -1.96
CA LEU A 120 -26.17 -1.52 -2.72
C LEU A 120 -27.37 -0.62 -2.48
N ARG A 121 -27.13 0.65 -2.14
CA ARG A 121 -28.19 1.66 -2.02
C ARG A 121 -27.93 2.85 -2.90
N LEU A 122 -29.03 3.40 -3.43
CA LEU A 122 -29.07 4.68 -4.11
C LEU A 122 -30.13 5.54 -3.42
N ALA A 123 -29.74 6.73 -2.95
CA ALA A 123 -30.61 7.61 -2.16
C ALA A 123 -31.33 6.85 -1.01
N SER A 124 -30.55 6.05 -0.25
CA SER A 124 -31.00 5.18 0.85
C SER A 124 -31.94 4.02 0.47
N GLN A 125 -32.38 3.90 -0.78
CA GLN A 125 -33.17 2.77 -1.27
C GLN A 125 -32.26 1.60 -1.67
N ILE A 126 -32.62 0.38 -1.27
CA ILE A 126 -31.89 -0.82 -1.70
C ILE A 126 -32.17 -1.03 -3.19
N VAL A 127 -31.11 -1.00 -3.99
CA VAL A 127 -31.16 -1.25 -5.45
C VAL A 127 -30.50 -2.57 -5.83
N GLY A 128 -29.78 -3.20 -4.90
CA GLY A 128 -29.13 -4.49 -5.09
C GLY A 128 -28.83 -5.15 -3.75
N GLN A 129 -28.95 -6.48 -3.69
CA GLN A 129 -28.58 -7.26 -2.51
C GLN A 129 -28.06 -8.62 -2.93
N TYR A 130 -26.90 -9.01 -2.40
CA TYR A 130 -26.19 -10.23 -2.75
C TYR A 130 -25.74 -10.97 -1.50
N THR A 131 -25.89 -12.29 -1.50
CA THR A 131 -25.32 -13.17 -0.49
C THR A 131 -24.16 -13.95 -1.10
N VAL A 132 -22.96 -13.81 -0.53
CA VAL A 132 -21.74 -14.43 -1.05
C VAL A 132 -20.98 -15.10 0.08
N MET A 133 -20.58 -16.37 -0.14
CA MET A 133 -19.68 -17.09 0.76
C MET A 133 -18.28 -17.08 0.16
N THR A 134 -17.29 -16.69 0.96
CA THR A 134 -15.88 -16.81 0.59
C THR A 134 -15.29 -18.10 1.16
N ASP A 135 -14.10 -18.46 0.70
CA ASP A 135 -13.32 -19.52 1.32
C ASP A 135 -12.92 -19.16 2.77
N ALA A 136 -12.50 -20.18 3.51
CA ALA A 136 -11.87 -20.00 4.82
C ALA A 136 -10.51 -19.30 4.68
N LEU A 137 -10.06 -18.66 5.76
CA LEU A 137 -8.67 -18.17 5.82
C LEU A 137 -7.70 -19.34 5.58
N PRO A 138 -6.62 -19.12 4.82
CA PRO A 138 -5.62 -20.16 4.61
C PRO A 138 -4.96 -20.52 5.93
N PRO A 139 -4.39 -21.74 6.05
CA PRO A 139 -3.75 -22.18 7.29
C PRO A 139 -2.54 -21.33 7.67
N THR A 140 -1.90 -20.65 6.71
CA THR A 140 -0.77 -19.73 6.91
C THR A 140 -0.93 -18.50 6.02
N ASP A 141 -0.32 -17.39 6.43
CA ASP A 141 -0.21 -16.14 5.67
C ASP A 141 1.18 -15.93 5.05
N SER A 142 2.00 -16.98 5.04
CA SER A 142 3.33 -16.96 4.46
C SER A 142 3.73 -18.34 3.97
N ALA A 143 4.35 -18.39 2.79
CA ALA A 143 4.96 -19.57 2.23
C ALA A 143 6.20 -20.03 3.05
N ASN A 144 6.83 -19.11 3.78
CA ASN A 144 8.11 -19.35 4.47
C ASN A 144 7.98 -19.40 5.99
N VAL A 145 6.88 -18.90 6.57
CA VAL A 145 6.64 -18.87 8.01
C VAL A 145 5.56 -19.89 8.39
N SER A 146 5.91 -20.86 9.25
CA SER A 146 5.00 -21.92 9.70
C SER A 146 4.27 -21.59 11.02
N LEU A 147 4.03 -20.31 11.32
CA LEU A 147 3.33 -19.86 12.53
C LEU A 147 1.80 -19.83 12.36
N GLY A 148 1.32 -20.04 11.14
CA GLY A 148 -0.10 -20.02 10.79
C GLY A 148 -0.62 -18.62 10.48
N PHE A 149 -1.91 -18.53 10.12
CA PHE A 149 -2.56 -17.25 9.85
C PHE A 149 -2.66 -16.41 11.14
N PRO A 150 -2.39 -15.09 11.11
CA PRO A 150 -2.44 -14.22 12.28
C PRO A 150 -3.78 -14.27 13.01
N ILE A 151 -3.72 -14.37 14.34
CA ILE A 151 -4.88 -14.22 15.22
C ILE A 151 -4.79 -12.82 15.86
N ILE A 152 -5.81 -12.00 15.63
CA ILE A 152 -5.85 -10.63 16.13
C ILE A 152 -6.73 -10.63 17.38
N SER A 153 -6.12 -10.37 18.54
CA SER A 153 -6.81 -10.33 19.83
C SER A 153 -6.96 -8.90 20.30
N VAL A 154 -8.19 -8.48 20.60
CA VAL A 154 -8.49 -7.16 21.16
C VAL A 154 -8.39 -7.21 22.69
N SER A 155 -7.32 -6.64 23.25
CA SER A 155 -7.07 -6.64 24.70
C SER A 155 -7.87 -5.58 25.46
N CYS A 156 -8.30 -4.51 24.78
CA CYS A 156 -9.12 -3.45 25.34
C CYS A 156 -10.27 -3.13 24.37
N PRO A 157 -11.39 -3.88 24.43
CA PRO A 157 -12.54 -3.63 23.58
C PRO A 157 -13.14 -2.26 23.85
N ALA A 158 -13.62 -1.60 22.79
CA ALA A 158 -14.33 -0.34 22.92
C ALA A 158 -15.59 -0.53 23.78
N GLN A 159 -15.74 0.28 24.83
CA GLN A 159 -16.94 0.24 25.67
C GLN A 159 -18.18 0.80 24.95
N GLN A 160 -17.97 1.69 23.99
CA GLN A 160 -18.99 2.26 23.13
C GLN A 160 -18.49 2.18 21.68
N ALA A 161 -18.97 1.18 20.93
CA ALA A 161 -18.59 0.97 19.53
C ALA A 161 -18.88 2.22 18.66
N SER A 162 -19.92 2.99 19.00
CA SER A 162 -20.27 4.25 18.32
C SER A 162 -19.24 5.38 18.45
N LEU A 163 -18.23 5.23 19.31
CA LEU A 163 -17.12 6.18 19.43
C LEU A 163 -15.90 5.75 18.60
N MET A 164 -15.93 4.56 18.00
CA MET A 164 -14.90 4.11 17.08
C MET A 164 -15.17 4.72 15.70
N GLU A 165 -14.11 5.22 15.06
CA GLU A 165 -14.18 5.60 13.66
C GLU A 165 -14.56 4.38 12.80
N GLU A 166 -15.36 4.61 11.76
CA GLU A 166 -15.67 3.57 10.79
C GLU A 166 -14.41 3.21 9.98
N GLY A 167 -14.32 1.95 9.55
CA GLY A 167 -13.28 1.48 8.65
C GLY A 167 -12.49 0.29 9.18
N LEU A 168 -11.30 0.11 8.60
CA LEU A 168 -10.44 -1.04 8.85
C LEU A 168 -9.04 -0.57 9.24
N TYR A 169 -8.40 -1.34 10.11
CA TYR A 169 -6.98 -1.20 10.42
C TYR A 169 -6.19 -2.07 9.46
N PHE A 170 -5.33 -1.46 8.67
CA PHE A 170 -4.42 -2.19 7.79
C PHE A 170 -3.10 -2.47 8.51
N SER A 171 -2.57 -3.67 8.32
CA SER A 171 -1.33 -4.14 8.88
C SER A 171 -0.51 -4.86 7.81
N THR A 172 0.79 -4.65 7.89
CA THR A 172 1.77 -5.34 7.05
C THR A 172 2.77 -6.04 7.96
N TYR A 173 3.21 -7.21 7.54
CA TYR A 173 4.27 -7.94 8.21
C TYR A 173 5.31 -8.32 7.19
N PHE A 174 6.56 -8.28 7.62
CA PHE A 174 7.71 -8.65 6.81
C PHE A 174 7.51 -10.02 6.15
N ASP A 175 7.43 -10.04 4.82
CA ASP A 175 7.27 -11.23 3.99
C ASP A 175 6.12 -12.16 4.45
N ARG A 176 4.98 -11.58 4.85
CA ARG A 176 3.69 -12.28 5.07
C ARG A 176 2.58 -11.57 4.30
N TYR A 177 1.32 -11.95 4.43
CA TYR A 177 0.22 -11.21 3.81
C TYR A 177 0.06 -9.81 4.42
N ASN A 178 -0.27 -8.82 3.58
CA ASN A 178 -0.91 -7.60 4.09
C ASN A 178 -2.36 -7.94 4.43
N LEU A 179 -2.87 -7.37 5.52
CA LEU A 179 -4.18 -7.71 6.05
C LEU A 179 -4.87 -6.50 6.66
N ALA A 180 -6.19 -6.52 6.66
CA ALA A 180 -7.00 -5.52 7.34
C ALA A 180 -8.04 -6.19 8.23
N PHE A 181 -8.29 -5.59 9.38
CA PHE A 181 -9.23 -6.06 10.38
C PHE A 181 -10.07 -4.91 10.93
N ASP A 182 -11.28 -5.23 11.41
CA ASP A 182 -12.12 -4.26 12.10
C ASP A 182 -11.68 -4.06 13.56
N HIS A 183 -12.33 -3.15 14.28
CA HIS A 183 -11.98 -2.86 15.67
C HIS A 183 -12.26 -4.02 16.65
N ASN A 184 -12.95 -5.08 16.21
CA ASN A 184 -13.14 -6.31 16.98
C ASN A 184 -12.07 -7.36 16.66
N GLY A 185 -11.12 -7.05 15.78
CA GLY A 185 -10.03 -7.94 15.37
C GLY A 185 -10.45 -9.00 14.35
N ILE A 186 -11.62 -8.86 13.74
CA ILE A 186 -12.05 -9.77 12.67
C ILE A 186 -11.35 -9.37 11.38
N VAL A 187 -10.71 -10.34 10.72
CA VAL A 187 -10.04 -10.12 9.43
C VAL A 187 -11.11 -9.87 8.36
N ARG A 188 -11.00 -8.72 7.67
CA ARG A 188 -11.96 -8.25 6.66
C ARG A 188 -11.34 -8.14 5.25
N TRP A 189 -10.02 -8.28 5.17
CA TRP A 189 -9.27 -8.25 3.92
C TRP A 189 -7.87 -8.83 4.12
N TYR A 190 -7.32 -9.45 3.09
CA TYR A 190 -5.90 -9.74 2.99
C TYR A 190 -5.50 -9.88 1.52
N VAL A 191 -4.21 -9.73 1.23
CA VAL A 191 -3.63 -10.04 -0.08
C VAL A 191 -2.53 -11.08 0.00
N SER A 192 -2.45 -11.94 -1.03
CA SER A 192 -1.44 -12.98 -1.14
C SER A 192 -0.02 -12.40 -1.26
N GLN A 193 0.98 -13.26 -1.05
CA GLN A 193 2.41 -12.90 -1.16
C GLN A 193 2.89 -12.61 -2.60
N GLU A 194 2.01 -12.70 -3.60
CA GLU A 194 2.30 -12.15 -4.93
C GLU A 194 2.40 -10.62 -4.90
N ILE A 195 1.83 -9.99 -3.87
CA ILE A 195 1.90 -8.56 -3.60
C ILE A 195 2.91 -8.31 -2.47
N PRO A 196 3.81 -7.32 -2.60
CA PRO A 196 4.81 -7.00 -1.56
C PRO A 196 4.21 -6.62 -0.20
N SER A 197 4.89 -7.02 0.87
CA SER A 197 4.56 -6.71 2.26
C SER A 197 5.78 -6.23 3.06
N TYR A 198 5.94 -4.91 3.11
CA TYR A 198 6.88 -4.26 4.03
C TYR A 198 6.58 -2.75 4.13
N ASN A 199 6.87 -1.99 3.07
CA ASN A 199 6.66 -0.54 3.06
C ASN A 199 5.26 -0.19 2.56
N PHE A 200 4.25 -0.64 3.28
CA PHE A 200 2.85 -0.56 2.84
C PHE A 200 2.22 0.78 3.25
N VAL A 201 1.83 1.59 2.25
CA VAL A 201 1.19 2.89 2.46
C VAL A 201 0.00 3.08 1.50
N ARG A 202 -1.08 3.69 1.98
CA ARG A 202 -2.26 4.01 1.16
C ARG A 202 -2.10 5.41 0.54
N MET A 203 -2.50 5.55 -0.71
CA MET A 203 -2.57 6.81 -1.46
C MET A 203 -4.00 7.38 -1.47
N ASP A 204 -4.12 8.66 -1.78
CA ASP A 204 -5.41 9.37 -1.80
C ASP A 204 -6.41 8.81 -2.82
N ASN A 205 -5.92 8.22 -3.91
CA ASN A 205 -6.74 7.53 -4.91
C ASN A 205 -7.25 6.14 -4.43
N GLY A 206 -6.94 5.75 -3.20
CA GLY A 206 -7.35 4.47 -2.61
C GLY A 206 -6.46 3.28 -2.96
N HIS A 207 -5.44 3.48 -3.80
CA HIS A 207 -4.41 2.46 -4.05
C HIS A 207 -3.41 2.41 -2.88
N PHE A 208 -2.53 1.43 -2.93
CA PHE A 208 -1.44 1.21 -2.01
C PHE A 208 -0.13 1.16 -2.77
N LEU A 209 0.93 1.71 -2.18
CA LEU A 209 2.31 1.45 -2.57
C LEU A 209 2.93 0.46 -1.59
N ALA A 210 3.69 -0.50 -2.10
CA ALA A 210 4.48 -1.40 -1.26
C ALA A 210 5.76 -1.88 -1.94
N THR A 211 6.80 -2.10 -1.13
CA THR A 211 7.98 -2.91 -1.46
C THR A 211 8.06 -4.09 -0.48
N SER A 212 8.96 -5.05 -0.73
CA SER A 212 9.26 -6.18 0.15
C SER A 212 10.74 -6.52 0.03
N GLN A 213 11.39 -6.92 1.12
CA GLN A 213 12.77 -7.41 1.00
C GLN A 213 12.81 -8.79 0.35
N GLY A 214 11.80 -9.63 0.56
CA GLY A 214 11.66 -10.93 -0.12
C GLY A 214 11.41 -10.81 -1.63
N ILE A 215 10.94 -9.66 -2.12
CA ILE A 215 10.72 -9.39 -3.56
C ILE A 215 11.76 -8.40 -4.05
N ASN A 216 12.81 -8.92 -4.69
CA ASN A 216 13.90 -8.14 -5.28
C ASN A 216 14.52 -7.12 -4.30
N HIS A 217 14.63 -7.45 -3.00
CA HIS A 217 15.26 -6.59 -2.00
C HIS A 217 14.77 -5.13 -2.02
N CYS A 218 13.45 -4.93 -2.07
CA CYS A 218 12.81 -3.62 -2.17
C CYS A 218 13.15 -2.77 -3.41
N LEU A 219 13.75 -3.35 -4.46
CA LEU A 219 13.97 -2.68 -5.75
C LEU A 219 12.73 -2.69 -6.65
N ASN A 220 11.70 -3.44 -6.30
CA ASN A 220 10.42 -3.37 -6.99
C ASN A 220 9.38 -2.77 -6.05
N MET A 221 8.82 -1.63 -6.43
CA MET A 221 7.66 -1.03 -5.76
C MET A 221 6.41 -1.32 -6.57
N TYR A 222 5.35 -1.75 -5.90
CA TYR A 222 4.08 -2.12 -6.51
C TYR A 222 3.02 -1.10 -6.14
N GLU A 223 2.21 -0.71 -7.11
CA GLU A 223 0.94 -0.01 -6.90
C GLU A 223 -0.23 -0.96 -7.12
N PHE A 224 -1.09 -1.11 -6.11
CA PHE A 224 -2.24 -2.01 -6.16
C PHE A 224 -3.42 -1.50 -5.34
N ASP A 225 -4.63 -2.06 -5.50
CA ASP A 225 -5.82 -1.63 -4.77
C ASP A 225 -6.38 -2.70 -3.80
N ILE A 226 -7.52 -2.39 -3.18
CA ILE A 226 -8.25 -3.29 -2.27
C ILE A 226 -8.77 -4.57 -2.95
N MET A 227 -8.80 -4.61 -4.29
CA MET A 227 -9.15 -5.80 -5.04
C MET A 227 -7.96 -6.72 -5.24
N GLY A 228 -6.75 -6.31 -4.80
CA GLY A 228 -5.51 -7.00 -5.08
C GLY A 228 -5.08 -6.82 -6.54
N ARG A 229 -5.65 -5.85 -7.26
CA ARG A 229 -5.25 -5.53 -8.63
C ARG A 229 -3.96 -4.73 -8.60
N VAL A 230 -2.89 -5.31 -9.14
CA VAL A 230 -1.64 -4.59 -9.40
C VAL A 230 -1.75 -3.77 -10.68
N TYR A 231 -1.59 -2.45 -10.55
CA TYR A 231 -1.67 -1.48 -11.65
C TYR A 231 -0.30 -1.19 -12.26
N THR A 232 0.72 -1.10 -11.42
CA THR A 232 2.05 -0.66 -11.84
C THR A 232 3.12 -1.31 -10.97
N VAL A 233 4.22 -1.69 -11.60
CA VAL A 233 5.46 -2.07 -10.92
C VAL A 233 6.54 -1.09 -11.34
N TYR A 234 7.12 -0.43 -10.36
CA TYR A 234 8.25 0.48 -10.52
C TYR A 234 9.53 -0.30 -10.26
N LEU A 235 10.40 -0.36 -11.26
CA LEU A 235 11.78 -0.81 -11.08
C LEU A 235 12.55 0.37 -10.50
N LEU A 236 13.18 0.16 -9.36
CA LEU A 236 13.97 1.16 -8.67
C LEU A 236 15.46 0.85 -8.87
N ASP A 237 16.28 1.88 -8.80
CA ASP A 237 17.74 1.74 -8.77
C ASP A 237 18.29 1.73 -7.34
N ASN A 238 17.58 2.39 -6.42
CA ASN A 238 17.85 2.38 -4.99
C ASN A 238 16.71 1.63 -4.28
N GLU A 239 17.04 0.81 -3.31
CA GLU A 239 16.07 0.07 -2.50
C GLU A 239 15.28 1.05 -1.67
N PHE A 240 13.96 1.02 -1.74
CA PHE A 240 13.13 1.78 -0.79
C PHE A 240 12.95 0.90 0.44
N HIS A 241 13.65 1.22 1.53
CA HIS A 241 13.79 0.38 2.72
C HIS A 241 13.19 1.14 3.92
N HIS A 242 12.22 0.54 4.62
CA HIS A 242 11.47 1.04 5.80
C HIS A 242 10.18 1.85 5.56
N SER A 243 10.13 2.78 4.60
CA SER A 243 8.92 3.58 4.39
C SER A 243 8.81 4.19 3.01
N ILE A 244 7.57 4.54 2.67
CA ILE A 244 7.19 5.32 1.50
C ILE A 244 6.15 6.33 1.98
N LEU A 245 6.28 7.59 1.56
CA LEU A 245 5.30 8.62 1.80
C LEU A 245 4.90 9.25 0.46
N PRO A 246 3.66 9.03 -0.02
CA PRO A 246 3.09 9.79 -1.12
C PRO A 246 3.03 11.28 -0.75
N ILE A 247 3.41 12.14 -1.68
CA ILE A 247 3.31 13.60 -1.56
C ILE A 247 2.62 14.15 -2.82
N GLU A 248 2.39 15.47 -2.87
CA GLU A 248 1.68 16.10 -3.98
C GLU A 248 2.34 15.85 -5.36
N ASN A 249 1.56 16.04 -6.43
CA ASN A 249 2.02 15.97 -7.82
C ASN A 249 2.52 14.59 -8.26
N ASN A 250 1.86 13.51 -7.80
CA ASN A 250 2.23 12.12 -8.09
C ASN A 250 3.68 11.82 -7.73
N LEU A 251 4.18 12.37 -6.63
CA LEU A 251 5.51 12.08 -6.12
C LEU A 251 5.40 11.16 -4.90
N ALA A 252 6.47 10.44 -4.61
CA ALA A 252 6.66 9.79 -3.33
C ALA A 252 8.08 10.00 -2.84
N ILE A 253 8.24 10.11 -1.52
CA ILE A 253 9.54 10.18 -0.86
C ILE A 253 9.78 8.91 -0.04
N ALA A 254 10.99 8.38 -0.11
CA ALA A 254 11.36 7.17 0.61
C ALA A 254 12.82 7.25 1.08
N PRO A 255 13.12 6.81 2.32
CA PRO A 255 14.46 6.39 2.67
C PRO A 255 14.93 5.32 1.68
N SER A 256 16.15 5.48 1.20
CA SER A 256 16.65 4.70 0.08
C SER A 256 18.12 4.34 0.23
N GLU A 257 18.51 3.19 -0.30
CA GLU A 257 19.91 2.75 -0.29
C GLU A 257 20.37 2.09 -1.59
N TYR A 258 21.68 2.08 -1.81
CA TYR A 258 22.28 1.53 -3.02
C TYR A 258 22.41 -0.01 -2.93
N SER A 259 21.79 -0.74 -3.86
CA SER A 259 21.87 -2.21 -3.89
C SER A 259 23.22 -2.78 -4.33
N ASN A 260 23.95 -2.08 -5.21
CA ASN A 260 25.16 -2.59 -5.87
C ASN A 260 26.42 -1.85 -5.42
N GLY A 261 26.43 -1.39 -4.18
CA GLY A 261 27.49 -0.55 -3.64
C GLY A 261 27.41 0.88 -4.20
N ARG A 262 27.95 1.81 -3.42
CA ARG A 262 27.88 3.23 -3.76
C ARG A 262 28.89 3.57 -4.85
N PRO A 263 28.56 4.49 -5.78
CA PRO A 263 29.47 4.87 -6.86
C PRO A 263 30.72 5.63 -6.38
N ASP A 264 30.69 6.15 -5.15
CA ASP A 264 31.78 6.89 -4.52
C ASP A 264 32.74 6.02 -3.69
N GLY A 265 32.52 4.69 -3.68
CA GLY A 265 33.40 3.73 -3.01
C GLY A 265 33.21 3.63 -1.50
N TYR A 266 32.24 4.33 -0.91
CA TYR A 266 31.83 4.10 0.48
C TYR A 266 30.96 2.84 0.58
N SER A 267 31.03 2.19 1.74
CA SER A 267 30.26 0.97 2.07
C SER A 267 28.93 1.25 2.77
N THR A 268 28.52 2.52 2.89
CA THR A 268 27.36 2.89 3.69
C THR A 268 26.03 2.52 3.02
N GLY A 269 25.02 2.26 3.84
CA GLY A 269 23.65 1.98 3.44
C GLY A 269 22.65 2.73 4.33
N LYS A 270 21.37 2.68 3.92
CA LYS A 270 20.23 3.34 4.61
C LYS A 270 20.45 4.81 4.98
N ASP A 271 21.20 5.54 4.17
CA ASP A 271 21.59 6.94 4.40
C ASP A 271 21.21 7.86 3.23
N GLY A 272 20.42 7.38 2.29
CA GLY A 272 19.85 8.18 1.20
C GLY A 272 18.36 8.47 1.40
N VAL A 273 17.87 9.49 0.71
CA VAL A 273 16.43 9.74 0.52
C VAL A 273 16.15 10.03 -0.94
N SER A 274 15.33 9.21 -1.58
CA SER A 274 14.88 9.38 -2.96
C SER A 274 13.51 10.05 -3.00
N ILE A 275 13.29 10.88 -4.02
CA ILE A 275 11.97 11.33 -4.46
C ILE A 275 11.72 10.74 -5.84
N ILE A 276 10.63 10.01 -6.02
CA ILE A 276 10.21 9.39 -7.29
C ILE A 276 8.98 10.09 -7.84
N ASN A 277 8.88 10.21 -9.16
CA ASN A 277 7.64 10.55 -9.85
C ASN A 277 6.90 9.28 -10.25
N LEU A 278 5.72 9.04 -9.68
CA LEU A 278 4.88 7.86 -9.89
C LEU A 278 4.26 7.81 -11.29
N SER A 279 4.19 8.92 -12.02
CA SER A 279 3.73 8.89 -13.42
C SER A 279 4.78 8.40 -14.41
N THR A 280 6.08 8.53 -14.08
CA THR A 280 7.18 8.12 -14.95
C THR A 280 8.00 6.95 -14.39
N GLY A 281 7.92 6.72 -13.09
CA GLY A 281 8.78 5.82 -12.32
C GLY A 281 10.20 6.33 -12.08
N LEU A 282 10.52 7.57 -12.47
CA LEU A 282 11.88 8.11 -12.40
C LEU A 282 12.15 8.83 -11.08
N GLU A 283 13.38 8.67 -10.57
CA GLU A 283 13.90 9.46 -9.46
C GLU A 283 14.08 10.91 -9.93
N VAL A 284 13.49 11.85 -9.21
CA VAL A 284 13.55 13.30 -9.50
C VAL A 284 14.42 14.06 -8.51
N ALA A 285 14.80 13.43 -7.39
CA ALA A 285 15.78 13.93 -6.45
C ALA A 285 16.36 12.79 -5.61
N TYR A 286 17.62 12.95 -5.22
CA TYR A 286 18.28 12.08 -4.26
C TYR A 286 19.08 12.93 -3.26
N TYR A 287 18.87 12.70 -1.97
CA TYR A 287 19.58 13.36 -0.89
C TYR A 287 20.47 12.36 -0.19
N ASP A 288 21.77 12.57 -0.31
CA ASP A 288 22.79 11.69 0.23
C ASP A 288 23.29 12.18 1.58
N MET A 289 22.84 11.57 2.66
CA MET A 289 23.14 12.07 4.00
C MET A 289 24.61 11.93 4.36
N LEU A 290 25.37 11.07 3.67
CA LEU A 290 26.82 11.00 3.83
C LEU A 290 27.50 12.34 3.54
N TYR A 291 27.00 13.10 2.54
CA TYR A 291 27.54 14.41 2.18
C TYR A 291 26.86 15.58 2.87
N VAL A 292 25.66 15.37 3.43
CA VAL A 292 24.92 16.40 4.17
C VAL A 292 25.35 16.45 5.64
N MET A 293 25.71 15.32 6.21
CA MET A 293 25.99 15.15 7.64
C MET A 293 27.44 14.76 7.92
N ASP A 294 27.78 14.70 9.21
CA ASP A 294 29.08 14.22 9.67
C ASP A 294 29.07 12.68 9.81
N TYR A 295 29.43 11.98 8.72
CA TYR A 295 29.63 10.53 8.71
C TYR A 295 30.67 10.07 9.76
N SER A 296 31.62 10.91 10.17
CA SER A 296 32.62 10.52 11.17
C SER A 296 32.05 10.38 12.59
N ARG A 297 30.82 10.86 12.82
CA ARG A 297 30.12 10.70 14.09
C ARG A 297 29.81 9.23 14.33
N SER A 298 30.42 8.68 15.39
CA SER A 298 30.16 7.30 15.80
C SER A 298 28.65 7.05 16.02
N PRO A 299 28.10 6.02 15.38
CA PRO A 299 26.68 5.71 15.45
C PRO A 299 26.30 5.21 16.84
N ARG A 300 25.11 5.61 17.29
CA ARG A 300 24.62 5.29 18.63
C ARG A 300 23.64 4.12 18.54
N PRO A 301 23.86 3.02 19.29
CA PRO A 301 22.85 1.98 19.40
C PRO A 301 21.58 2.57 20.01
N SER A 302 20.46 2.43 19.31
CA SER A 302 19.12 2.78 19.81
C SER A 302 18.28 1.54 20.15
N GLY A 303 18.90 0.36 20.21
CA GLY A 303 18.27 -0.87 20.69
C GLY A 303 19.27 -2.02 20.86
N SER A 304 18.81 -3.11 21.48
CA SER A 304 19.60 -4.32 21.78
C SER A 304 19.08 -5.57 21.08
N ALA A 305 18.39 -5.41 19.94
CA ALA A 305 17.86 -6.52 19.17
C ALA A 305 19.04 -7.37 18.61
N PRO A 306 19.03 -8.70 18.76
CA PRO A 306 20.08 -9.56 18.24
C PRO A 306 20.29 -9.37 16.73
N GLY A 307 21.54 -9.25 16.27
CA GLY A 307 21.87 -9.08 14.85
C GLY A 307 21.67 -7.66 14.29
N GLN A 308 21.42 -6.68 15.17
CA GLN A 308 21.29 -5.25 14.82
C GLN A 308 22.49 -4.45 15.34
N ASP A 309 23.68 -5.06 15.31
CA ASP A 309 24.91 -4.44 15.79
C ASP A 309 25.19 -3.18 14.98
N VAL A 310 25.42 -2.08 15.68
CA VAL A 310 25.67 -0.80 15.05
C VAL A 310 27.04 -0.83 14.36
N SER A 311 27.08 -0.41 13.10
CA SER A 311 28.31 -0.30 12.32
C SER A 311 28.39 1.06 11.63
N MET A 312 29.57 1.42 11.15
CA MET A 312 29.73 2.61 10.31
C MET A 312 29.04 2.44 8.95
N ASP A 313 28.88 1.21 8.45
CA ASP A 313 28.16 0.97 7.19
C ASP A 313 26.67 1.30 7.34
N ASP A 314 26.10 1.10 8.53
CA ASP A 314 24.70 1.41 8.84
C ASP A 314 24.60 2.64 9.76
N TRP A 315 25.47 3.64 9.59
CA TRP A 315 25.71 4.70 10.58
C TRP A 315 24.50 5.59 10.87
N LEU A 316 23.58 5.77 9.90
CA LEU A 316 22.40 6.62 10.04
C LEU A 316 21.12 5.82 10.20
N HIS A 317 20.86 4.89 9.27
CA HIS A 317 19.71 3.99 9.27
C HIS A 317 18.38 4.77 9.30
N ILE A 318 18.08 5.44 8.18
CA ILE A 318 16.87 6.25 8.03
C ILE A 318 15.65 5.31 7.91
N ASN A 319 14.71 5.45 8.85
CA ASN A 319 13.47 4.66 8.83
C ASN A 319 12.30 5.41 8.19
N GLN A 320 12.34 6.74 8.24
CA GLN A 320 11.28 7.61 7.73
C GLN A 320 11.87 8.92 7.24
N SER A 321 11.34 9.43 6.15
CA SER A 321 11.58 10.80 5.70
C SER A 321 10.27 11.48 5.30
N TYR A 322 10.25 12.82 5.37
CA TYR A 322 9.18 13.64 4.81
C TYR A 322 9.68 15.05 4.48
N ILE A 323 8.92 15.76 3.63
CA ILE A 323 9.20 17.15 3.27
C ILE A 323 8.28 18.06 4.09
N ASN A 324 8.88 18.96 4.86
CA ASN A 324 8.18 20.09 5.47
C ASN A 324 8.20 21.26 4.49
N GLU A 325 7.22 21.30 3.59
CA GLU A 325 7.12 22.29 2.53
C GLU A 325 7.13 23.74 3.04
N PRO A 326 6.38 24.11 4.11
CA PRO A 326 6.36 25.50 4.58
C PRO A 326 7.73 26.04 4.99
N ASN A 327 8.62 25.18 5.47
CA ASN A 327 9.97 25.56 5.92
C ASN A 327 11.06 25.15 4.92
N ASN A 328 10.69 24.50 3.81
CA ASN A 328 11.62 23.93 2.83
C ASN A 328 12.69 23.04 3.49
N LEU A 329 12.24 22.09 4.33
CA LEU A 329 13.11 21.14 5.03
C LEU A 329 12.80 19.71 4.61
N LEU A 330 13.86 18.93 4.41
CA LEU A 330 13.79 17.47 4.46
C LEU A 330 14.03 17.04 5.91
N ILE A 331 13.11 16.24 6.46
CA ILE A 331 13.20 15.73 7.82
C ILE A 331 13.33 14.21 7.75
N CYS A 332 14.30 13.67 8.48
CA CYS A 332 14.66 12.25 8.45
C CYS A 332 14.73 11.67 9.87
N SER A 333 14.16 10.49 10.08
CA SER A 333 14.30 9.73 11.31
C SER A 333 15.44 8.73 11.20
N GLY A 334 16.64 9.13 11.63
CA GLY A 334 17.81 8.26 11.68
C GLY A 334 17.86 7.45 12.97
N ARG A 335 17.71 6.12 12.87
CA ARG A 335 17.75 5.21 14.04
C ARG A 335 19.04 5.38 14.85
N HIS A 336 20.19 5.57 14.20
CA HIS A 336 21.50 5.59 14.87
C HIS A 336 22.08 6.98 15.13
N GLN A 337 21.43 8.04 14.64
CA GLN A 337 21.88 9.42 14.82
C GLN A 337 20.83 10.33 15.48
N SER A 338 19.62 9.80 15.74
CA SER A 338 18.38 10.52 16.12
C SER A 338 17.70 11.21 14.92
N ALA A 339 16.51 11.79 15.14
CA ALA A 339 15.81 12.54 14.11
C ALA A 339 16.60 13.81 13.72
N ILE A 340 16.58 14.13 12.42
CA ILE A 340 17.39 15.16 11.76
C ILE A 340 16.49 16.06 10.94
#